data_AF-A0A1A7KM78-F1
#
_entry.id   AF-A0A1A7KM78-F1
#
_cell.length_a   1.000
_cell.length_b   1.000
_cell.length_c   1.000
_cell.angle_alpha   90.00
_cell.angle_beta   90.00
_cell.angle_gamma   90.00
#
_symmetry.space_group_name_H-M   'P 1'
#
loop_
_entity.id
_entity.type
_entity.pdbx_description
1 polymer ?
#
loop_
_entity_poly.entity_id
_entity_poly.type
_entity_poly.pdbx_seq_one_letter_code
_entity_poly.pdbx_strand_id
1 'polypeptide(L)'
;MESSYNTDKLKEEILGKYLDKIYDQFGYKLTRIDDYNSQMLGIDLIAEYKSIIYNIDEKAQLDYLNSDLPTFTFEISYYKDGLHKEGWLHDNKKLTHYYFLITNIHLKEKDIEDGISWCKITSVNKKKLIKFLDFIGSVSKVGEKNNK
;
A
#
# COMPACT_ATOMS: atom_id res chain seq x y z
N MET A 1 22.42 3.21 -20.27
CA MET A 1 21.94 2.87 -18.92
C MET A 1 20.70 3.71 -18.68
N GLU A 2 19.52 3.15 -18.94
CA GLU A 2 18.30 3.73 -18.38
C GLU A 2 18.42 3.60 -16.86
N SER A 3 18.17 4.68 -16.12
CA SER A 3 18.23 4.64 -14.67
C SER A 3 17.12 3.74 -14.14
N SER A 4 17.40 2.95 -13.10
CA SER A 4 16.40 2.08 -12.43
C SER A 4 15.10 2.83 -12.09
N TYR A 5 15.22 4.13 -11.79
CA TYR A 5 14.11 5.04 -11.55
C TYR A 5 13.08 5.09 -12.70
N ASN A 6 13.51 5.11 -13.96
CA ASN A 6 12.59 5.16 -15.09
C ASN A 6 11.85 3.83 -15.26
N THR A 7 12.52 2.71 -14.97
CA THR A 7 11.93 1.38 -15.01
C THR A 7 10.90 1.18 -13.90
N ASP A 8 11.19 1.64 -12.68
CA ASP A 8 10.26 1.52 -11.54
C ASP A 8 8.99 2.35 -11.79
N LYS A 9 9.16 3.59 -12.28
CA LYS A 9 8.03 4.45 -12.64
C LYS A 9 7.16 3.85 -13.76
N LEU A 10 7.79 3.22 -14.76
CA LEU A 10 7.05 2.55 -15.84
C LEU A 10 6.21 1.38 -15.30
N LYS A 11 6.77 0.56 -14.41
CA LYS A 11 6.05 -0.55 -13.76
C LYS A 11 4.84 -0.05 -12.97
N GLU A 12 5.01 1.02 -12.20
CA GLU A 12 3.92 1.66 -11.45
C GLU A 12 2.82 2.17 -12.38
N GLU A 13 3.18 2.82 -13.50
CA GLU A 13 2.21 3.34 -14.47
C GLU A 13 1.40 2.20 -15.14
N ILE A 14 2.07 1.12 -15.54
CA ILE A 14 1.41 -0.05 -16.14
C ILE A 14 0.46 -0.70 -15.14
N LEU A 15 0.90 -0.88 -13.89
CA LEU A 15 0.08 -1.45 -12.83
C LEU A 15 -1.13 -0.55 -12.53
N GLY A 16 -0.93 0.77 -12.38
CA GLY A 16 -2.01 1.73 -12.12
C GLY A 16 -3.10 1.65 -13.18
N LYS A 17 -2.73 1.67 -14.47
CA LYS A 17 -3.70 1.52 -15.58
C LYS A 17 -4.44 0.19 -15.57
N TYR A 18 -3.80 -0.89 -15.12
CA TYR A 18 -4.45 -2.19 -14.98
C TYR A 18 -5.46 -2.18 -13.81
N LEU A 19 -5.06 -1.62 -12.67
CA LEU A 19 -5.90 -1.53 -11.47
C LEU A 19 -7.10 -0.61 -11.66
N ASP A 20 -6.94 0.52 -12.35
CA ASP A 20 -8.03 1.46 -12.62
C ASP A 20 -9.19 0.77 -13.37
N LYS A 21 -8.87 -0.12 -14.32
CA LYS A 21 -9.89 -0.94 -15.04
C LYS A 21 -10.62 -1.92 -14.12
N ILE A 22 -9.97 -2.40 -13.06
CA ILE A 22 -10.60 -3.26 -12.05
C ILE A 22 -11.48 -2.41 -11.14
N TYR A 23 -10.98 -1.26 -10.70
CA TYR A 23 -11.72 -0.35 -9.82
C TYR A 23 -12.97 0.23 -10.47
N ASP A 24 -12.95 0.47 -11.79
CA ASP A 24 -14.13 0.88 -12.56
C ASP A 24 -15.28 -0.14 -12.50
N GLN A 25 -14.99 -1.40 -12.16
CA GLN A 25 -16.00 -2.44 -11.97
C GLN A 25 -16.63 -2.38 -10.57
N PHE A 26 -16.08 -1.58 -9.66
CA PHE A 26 -16.65 -1.40 -8.33
C PHE A 26 -17.85 -0.47 -8.40
N GLY A 27 -18.87 -0.74 -7.58
CA GLY A 27 -20.12 0.04 -7.53
C GLY A 27 -19.99 1.42 -6.88
N TYR A 28 -18.80 2.02 -6.88
CA TYR A 28 -18.53 3.34 -6.29
C TYR A 28 -17.43 4.08 -7.05
N LYS A 29 -17.45 5.40 -6.95
CA LYS A 29 -16.50 6.25 -7.66
C LYS A 29 -15.14 6.16 -6.99
N LEU A 30 -14.12 5.84 -7.78
CA LEU A 30 -12.73 5.82 -7.36
C LEU A 30 -11.92 6.70 -8.32
N THR A 31 -11.05 7.55 -7.78
CA THR A 31 -10.31 8.55 -8.56
C THR A 31 -8.85 8.51 -8.18
N ARG A 32 -7.96 8.29 -9.16
CA ARG A 32 -6.51 8.33 -8.99
C ARG A 32 -6.00 9.75 -8.79
N ILE A 33 -5.02 9.90 -7.91
CA ILE A 33 -4.39 11.16 -7.54
C ILE A 33 -2.89 11.08 -7.80
N ASP A 34 -2.41 11.89 -8.74
CA ASP A 34 -1.01 11.90 -9.18
C ASP A 34 -0.23 13.13 -8.70
N ASP A 35 -0.87 14.00 -7.91
CA ASP A 35 -0.20 15.19 -7.40
C ASP A 35 0.74 14.84 -6.23
N TYR A 36 1.94 15.39 -6.29
CA TYR A 36 3.01 15.10 -5.34
C TYR A 36 2.61 15.37 -3.88
N ASN A 37 1.84 16.42 -3.61
CA ASN A 37 1.50 16.79 -2.24
C ASN A 37 0.55 15.76 -1.63
N SER A 38 -0.46 15.30 -2.37
CA SER A 38 -1.39 14.26 -1.93
C SER A 38 -0.69 12.91 -1.75
N GLN A 39 0.21 12.54 -2.67
CA GLN A 39 1.01 11.32 -2.54
C GLN A 39 1.90 11.35 -1.29
N MET A 40 2.49 12.50 -0.97
CA MET A 40 3.24 12.70 0.27
C MET A 40 2.36 12.61 1.52
N LEU A 41 1.05 12.79 1.41
CA LEU A 41 0.06 12.54 2.46
C LEU A 41 -0.45 11.09 2.48
N GLY A 42 0.06 10.21 1.61
CA GLY A 42 -0.35 8.80 1.51
C GLY A 42 -1.72 8.64 0.84
N ILE A 43 -1.94 9.35 -0.27
CA ILE A 43 -3.17 9.31 -1.04
C ILE A 43 -2.82 9.06 -2.51
N ASP A 44 -3.07 7.84 -2.98
CA ASP A 44 -2.96 7.46 -4.39
C ASP A 44 -4.34 7.41 -5.05
N LEU A 45 -5.38 7.11 -4.26
CA LEU A 45 -6.76 7.04 -4.73
C LEU A 45 -7.71 7.71 -3.71
N ILE A 46 -8.79 8.27 -4.23
CA ILE A 46 -9.93 8.75 -3.46
C ILE A 46 -11.16 7.94 -3.86
N ALA A 47 -11.74 7.22 -2.92
CA ALA A 47 -13.01 6.54 -3.11
C ALA A 47 -14.15 7.33 -2.47
N GLU A 48 -15.25 7.50 -3.19
CA GLU A 48 -16.48 8.11 -2.71
C GLU A 48 -17.59 7.05 -2.66
N TYR A 49 -18.03 6.72 -1.44
CA TYR A 49 -19.12 5.76 -1.22
C TYR A 49 -20.15 6.35 -0.26
N LYS A 50 -21.40 6.50 -0.73
CA LYS A 50 -22.51 7.08 0.06
C LYS A 50 -22.15 8.44 0.69
N SER A 51 -21.52 9.31 -0.09
CA SER A 51 -21.04 10.64 0.34
C SER A 51 -19.95 10.62 1.43
N ILE A 52 -19.35 9.46 1.71
CA ILE A 52 -18.16 9.33 2.55
C ILE A 52 -16.94 9.20 1.65
N ILE A 53 -15.93 10.01 1.94
CA ILE A 53 -14.65 10.04 1.21
C ILE A 53 -13.63 9.18 1.95
N TYR A 54 -12.96 8.31 1.20
CA TYR A 54 -11.89 7.46 1.71
C TYR A 54 -10.63 7.65 0.87
N ASN A 55 -9.61 8.25 1.49
CA ASN A 55 -8.24 8.24 1.00
C ASN A 55 -7.62 6.84 1.10
N ILE A 56 -7.05 6.37 0.00
CA ILE A 56 -6.44 5.05 -0.14
C ILE A 56 -4.99 5.23 -0.60
N ASP A 57 -4.09 4.45 -0.01
CA ASP A 57 -2.67 4.35 -0.38
C ASP A 57 -2.45 2.98 -1.03
N GLU A 58 -1.96 2.97 -2.27
CA GLU A 58 -1.61 1.78 -3.02
C GLU A 58 -0.16 1.38 -2.75
N LYS A 59 0.03 0.11 -2.42
CA LYS A 59 1.35 -0.45 -2.16
C LYS A 59 1.47 -1.78 -2.89
N ALA A 60 2.48 -1.93 -3.74
CA ALA A 60 2.60 -3.05 -4.66
C ALA A 60 3.97 -3.74 -4.59
N GLN A 61 3.99 -5.05 -4.83
CA GLN A 61 5.22 -5.87 -4.86
C GLN A 61 5.80 -5.98 -6.27
N LEU A 62 6.17 -4.85 -6.88
CA LEU A 62 6.65 -4.80 -8.27
C LEU A 62 8.01 -5.48 -8.51
N ASP A 63 8.72 -5.85 -7.44
CA ASP A 63 9.94 -6.66 -7.49
C ASP A 63 9.69 -8.18 -7.49
N TYR A 64 8.46 -8.59 -7.21
CA TYR A 64 8.06 -10.00 -7.08
C TYR A 64 7.05 -10.42 -8.17
N LEU A 65 7.22 -9.91 -9.39
CA LEU A 65 6.39 -10.30 -10.53
C LEU A 65 6.48 -11.81 -10.77
N ASN A 66 5.35 -12.42 -11.13
CA ASN A 66 5.20 -13.87 -11.34
C ASN A 66 5.58 -14.73 -10.12
N SER A 67 5.61 -14.14 -8.92
CA SER A 67 5.91 -14.82 -7.67
C SER A 67 4.75 -14.70 -6.68
N ASP A 68 4.43 -15.80 -6.00
CA ASP A 68 3.38 -15.84 -4.98
C ASP A 68 3.96 -15.57 -3.59
N LEU A 69 4.07 -14.29 -3.22
CA LEU A 69 4.51 -13.87 -1.89
C LEU A 69 3.34 -13.19 -1.13
N PRO A 70 2.60 -13.93 -0.29
CA PRO A 70 1.41 -13.40 0.39
C PRO A 70 1.77 -12.59 1.65
N THR A 71 2.82 -11.78 1.60
CA THR A 71 3.28 -10.95 2.72
C THR A 71 3.43 -9.50 2.28
N PHE A 72 3.36 -8.58 3.23
CA PHE A 72 3.61 -7.17 2.98
C PHE A 72 4.32 -6.57 4.20
N THR A 73 5.12 -5.53 3.97
CA THR A 73 5.86 -4.86 5.04
C THR A 73 5.39 -3.41 5.15
N PHE A 74 5.12 -2.97 6.37
CA PHE A 74 4.84 -1.58 6.69
C PHE A 74 6.04 -0.95 7.39
N GLU A 75 6.36 0.28 7.03
CA GLU A 75 7.38 1.05 7.74
C GLU A 75 6.83 1.56 9.08
N ILE A 76 7.45 1.15 10.17
CA ILE A 76 7.06 1.52 11.54
C ILE A 76 7.81 2.77 12.01
N SER A 77 9.12 2.82 11.77
CA SER A 77 9.98 3.97 12.05
C SER A 77 11.30 3.88 11.27
N TYR A 78 12.01 5.00 11.21
CA TYR A 78 13.34 5.07 10.58
C TYR A 78 14.22 6.11 11.28
N TYR A 79 15.53 6.00 11.04
CA TYR A 79 16.51 6.97 11.55
C TYR A 79 17.01 7.84 10.41
N LYS A 80 16.95 9.16 10.57
CA LYS A 80 17.43 10.11 9.56
C LYS A 80 17.96 11.37 10.22
N ASP A 81 19.17 11.78 9.83
CA ASP A 81 19.86 12.97 10.34
C ASP A 81 20.02 12.97 11.87
N GLY A 82 20.33 11.81 12.46
CA GLY A 82 20.49 11.70 13.91
C GLY A 82 19.18 11.62 14.70
N LEU A 83 18.02 11.64 14.03
CA LEU A 83 16.70 11.67 14.65
C LEU A 83 15.88 10.43 14.31
N HIS A 84 15.18 9.89 15.30
CA HIS A 84 14.16 8.87 15.11
C HIS A 84 12.89 9.52 14.55
N LYS A 85 12.37 8.98 13.43
CA LYS A 85 11.18 9.48 12.74
C LYS A 85 10.10 8.40 12.68
N GLU A 86 8.85 8.83 12.73
CA GLU A 86 7.70 7.94 12.56
C GLU A 86 7.67 7.41 11.14
N GLY A 87 7.48 6.10 11.00
CA GLY A 87 7.33 5.46 9.72
C GLY A 87 5.92 5.64 9.18
N TRP A 88 5.75 5.36 7.89
CA TRP A 88 4.50 5.65 7.17
C TRP A 88 3.22 5.11 7.82
N LEU A 89 3.30 3.96 8.52
CA LEU A 89 2.13 3.37 9.21
C LEU A 89 1.67 4.23 10.40
N HIS A 90 2.60 4.82 11.14
CA HIS A 90 2.31 5.58 12.37
C HIS A 90 2.33 7.09 12.18
N ASP A 91 2.89 7.60 11.08
CA ASP A 91 2.94 9.02 10.80
C ASP A 91 1.51 9.62 10.72
N ASN A 92 1.20 10.47 11.70
CA ASN A 92 -0.09 11.13 11.84
C ASN A 92 -0.35 12.19 10.76
N LYS A 93 0.66 12.56 9.97
CA LYS A 93 0.49 13.44 8.80
C LYS A 93 -0.06 12.69 7.60
N LYS A 94 -0.02 11.35 7.60
CA LYS A 94 -0.59 10.52 6.53
C LYS A 94 -2.09 10.42 6.70
N LEU A 95 -2.83 10.84 5.68
CA LEU A 95 -4.30 10.89 5.66
C LEU A 95 -4.95 9.61 5.13
N THR A 96 -4.16 8.55 4.94
CA THR A 96 -4.59 7.23 4.49
C THR A 96 -5.63 6.61 5.42
N HIS A 97 -6.80 6.22 4.88
CA HIS A 97 -7.79 5.42 5.61
C HIS A 97 -7.60 3.93 5.36
N TYR A 98 -7.29 3.56 4.12
CA TYR A 98 -7.08 2.18 3.70
C TYR A 98 -5.78 2.05 2.92
N TYR A 99 -5.09 0.92 3.11
CA TYR A 99 -4.07 0.46 2.19
C TYR A 99 -4.71 -0.53 1.22
N PHE A 100 -4.43 -0.37 -0.07
CA PHE A 100 -4.64 -1.42 -1.06
C PHE A 100 -3.29 -2.08 -1.29
N LEU A 101 -3.17 -3.33 -0.84
CA LEU A 101 -1.95 -4.12 -0.95
C LEU A 101 -2.06 -5.03 -2.18
N ILE A 102 -1.21 -4.77 -3.17
CA ILE A 102 -1.20 -5.49 -4.43
C ILE A 102 -0.07 -6.52 -4.36
N THR A 103 -0.47 -7.78 -4.38
CA THR A 103 0.40 -8.95 -4.21
C THR A 103 0.12 -9.96 -5.32
N ASN A 104 1.02 -10.94 -5.49
CA ASN A 104 0.90 -11.99 -6.51
C ASN A 104 0.56 -11.41 -7.89
N ILE A 105 1.41 -10.50 -8.40
CA ILE A 105 1.19 -9.85 -9.70
C ILE A 105 1.71 -10.80 -10.78
N HIS A 106 0.81 -11.37 -11.59
CA HIS A 106 1.13 -12.28 -12.67
C HIS A 106 0.97 -11.59 -14.02
N LEU A 107 2.00 -11.68 -14.84
CA LEU A 107 2.08 -11.08 -16.15
C LEU A 107 1.39 -11.99 -17.18
N LYS A 108 1.01 -11.42 -18.32
CA LYS A 108 0.47 -12.21 -19.44
C LYS A 108 1.56 -13.06 -20.09
N GLU A 109 2.75 -12.48 -20.21
CA GLU A 109 3.94 -13.10 -20.78
C GLU A 109 5.12 -12.89 -19.82
N LYS A 110 6.31 -12.60 -20.34
CA LYS A 110 7.53 -12.51 -19.54
C LYS A 110 7.73 -11.12 -18.92
N ASP A 111 7.46 -10.07 -19.68
CA ASP A 111 7.78 -8.69 -19.31
C ASP A 111 6.50 -7.92 -18.94
N ILE A 112 6.63 -6.91 -18.08
CA ILE A 112 5.43 -6.21 -17.54
C ILE A 112 4.72 -5.40 -18.63
N GLU A 113 5.46 -4.99 -19.64
CA GLU A 113 5.01 -4.28 -20.84
C GLU A 113 4.04 -5.13 -21.67
N ASP A 114 4.14 -6.46 -21.59
CA ASP A 114 3.18 -7.39 -22.20
C ASP A 114 1.81 -7.35 -21.49
N GLY A 115 1.79 -6.75 -20.30
CA GLY A 115 0.61 -6.50 -19.48
C GLY A 115 0.43 -7.50 -18.36
N ILE A 116 -0.47 -7.13 -17.45
CA ILE A 116 -0.81 -7.94 -16.27
C ILE A 116 -2.00 -8.85 -16.62
N SER A 117 -1.89 -10.12 -16.22
CA SER A 117 -2.94 -11.12 -16.32
C SER A 117 -3.87 -11.02 -15.12
N TRP A 118 -3.33 -11.15 -13.91
CA TRP A 118 -4.08 -11.03 -12.66
C TRP A 118 -3.20 -10.59 -11.50
N CYS A 119 -3.82 -10.07 -10.44
CA CYS A 119 -3.17 -9.83 -9.16
C CYS A 119 -4.16 -10.02 -7.99
N LYS A 120 -3.65 -10.04 -6.76
CA LYS A 120 -4.47 -9.98 -5.54
C LYS A 120 -4.45 -8.58 -4.97
N ILE A 121 -5.63 -8.04 -4.71
CA ILE A 121 -5.82 -6.74 -4.06
C ILE A 121 -6.39 -7.00 -2.67
N THR A 122 -5.65 -6.66 -1.62
CA THR A 122 -6.12 -6.76 -0.23
C THR A 122 -6.35 -5.36 0.34
N SER A 123 -7.60 -5.07 0.72
CA SER A 123 -7.93 -3.82 1.41
C SER A 123 -7.70 -3.94 2.91
N VAL A 124 -6.90 -3.03 3.48
CA VAL A 124 -6.56 -3.01 4.91
C VAL A 124 -6.95 -1.66 5.50
N ASN A 125 -7.84 -1.65 6.48
CA ASN A 125 -8.18 -0.43 7.21
C ASN A 125 -7.06 -0.04 8.18
N LYS A 126 -6.40 1.10 7.95
CA LYS A 126 -5.24 1.57 8.74
C LYS A 126 -5.55 1.64 10.24
N LYS A 127 -6.69 2.23 10.61
CA LYS A 127 -7.09 2.39 12.01
C LYS A 127 -7.34 1.04 12.70
N LYS A 128 -7.97 0.09 12.00
CA LYS A 128 -8.19 -1.27 12.54
C LYS A 128 -6.87 -2.02 12.66
N LEU A 129 -5.97 -1.88 11.68
CA LEU A 129 -4.64 -2.48 11.72
C LEU A 129 -3.83 -1.97 12.93
N ILE A 130 -3.74 -0.66 13.12
CA ILE A 130 -3.01 -0.06 14.27
C ILE A 130 -3.61 -0.57 15.59
N LYS A 131 -4.94 -0.53 15.75
CA LYS A 131 -5.60 -1.07 16.94
C LYS A 131 -5.29 -2.54 17.20
N PHE A 132 -5.21 -3.35 16.14
CA PHE A 132 -4.88 -4.76 16.24
C PHE A 132 -3.42 -4.96 16.67
N LEU A 133 -2.49 -4.20 16.11
CA LEU A 133 -1.07 -4.23 16.49
C LEU A 133 -0.86 -3.76 17.94
N ASP A 134 -1.56 -2.69 18.36
CA ASP A 134 -1.54 -2.20 19.74
C ASP A 134 -2.05 -3.27 20.72
N PHE A 135 -3.13 -3.97 20.35
CA PHE A 135 -3.68 -5.06 21.13
C PHE A 135 -2.66 -6.21 21.27
N ILE A 136 -2.07 -6.67 20.16
CA ILE A 136 -1.05 -7.73 20.19
C ILE A 136 0.13 -7.30 21.07
N GLY A 137 0.67 -6.09 20.86
CA GLY A 137 1.79 -5.58 21.65
C GLY A 137 1.47 -5.46 23.14
N SER A 138 0.21 -5.20 23.50
CA SER A 138 -0.24 -5.16 24.89
C SER A 138 -0.34 -6.55 25.51
N VAL A 139 -0.84 -7.56 24.78
CA VAL A 139 -0.93 -8.95 25.25
C VAL A 139 0.48 -9.52 25.50
N SER A 140 1.43 -9.27 24.61
CA SER A 140 2.81 -9.75 24.76
C SER A 140 3.49 -9.23 26.04
N LYS A 141 3.21 -7.97 26.42
CA LYS A 141 3.74 -7.36 27.65
C LYS A 141 3.15 -7.94 28.95
N VAL A 142 1.94 -8.51 28.89
CA VAL A 142 1.31 -9.16 30.05
C VAL A 142 1.91 -10.55 30.29
N GLY A 143 2.34 -11.26 29.24
CA GLY A 143 3.02 -12.56 29.35
C GLY A 143 4.41 -12.48 29.97
N GLU A 144 5.15 -11.39 29.76
CA GLU A 144 6.50 -11.22 30.30
C GLU A 144 6.53 -10.87 31.81
N LYS A 145 5.44 -10.29 32.35
CA LYS A 145 5.36 -9.95 33.78
C LYS A 145 5.09 -11.14 34.71
N ASN A 146 4.73 -12.30 34.17
CA ASN A 146 4.39 -13.49 34.98
C ASN A 146 5.55 -14.50 35.11
N ASN A 147 6.75 -14.16 34.63
CA ASN A 147 7.97 -14.99 34.72
C ASN A 147 9.07 -14.35 35.59
N LYS A 148 8.70 -13.69 36.69
CA LYS A 148 9.65 -13.24 37.73
C LYS A 148 9.23 -13.71 39.10
#